data_AF-A0A5K1E1D7-F1
#
_entry.id   AF-A0A5K1E1D7-F1
#
_cell.length_a   1.000
_cell.length_b   1.000
_cell.length_c   1.000
_cell.angle_alpha   90.00
_cell.angle_beta   90.00
_cell.angle_gamma   90.00
#
_symmetry.space_group_name_H-M   'P 1'
#
loop_
_entity.id
_entity.type
_entity.pdbx_description
1 polymer ?
#
loop_
_entity_poly.entity_id
_entity_poly.type
_entity_poly.pdbx_seq_one_letter_code
_entity_poly.pdbx_strand_id
1 'polypeptide(L)' 'IRVSAVLTNGAYLLNVDCDHYFNNSKALREAMCFMMDPALGKKTCYVQFPQRFDGIDLHDRYANRNIVFFD' A
#
# COMPACT_ATOMS: atom_id res chain seq x y z
N ILE A 1 11.05 -12.50 1.21
CA ILE A 1 10.11 -13.51 1.75
C ILE A 1 10.82 -14.65 2.49
N ARG A 2 11.73 -15.42 1.84
CA ARG A 2 12.39 -16.60 2.44
C ARG A 2 13.05 -16.36 3.81
N VAL A 3 13.79 -15.27 3.97
CA VAL A 3 14.45 -14.95 5.24
C VAL A 3 13.43 -14.62 6.34
N SER A 4 12.40 -13.83 6.03
CA SER A 4 11.31 -13.52 6.97
C SER A 4 10.62 -14.78 7.46
N ALA A 5 10.35 -15.75 6.58
CA ALA A 5 9.70 -17.02 6.93
C ALA A 5 10.48 -17.81 8.01
N VAL A 6 11.81 -17.67 8.05
CA VAL A 6 12.65 -18.34 9.05
C VAL A 6 12.76 -17.51 10.33
N LEU A 7 12.91 -16.19 10.21
CA LEU A 7 13.24 -15.33 11.35
C LEU A 7 12.02 -14.91 12.17
N THR A 8 10.94 -14.48 11.52
CA THR A 8 9.76 -13.92 12.21
C THR A 8 8.44 -14.53 11.75
N ASN A 9 8.42 -15.14 10.56
CA ASN A 9 7.27 -15.77 9.94
C ASN A 9 6.00 -14.89 9.96
N GLY A 10 6.15 -13.62 9.59
CA GLY A 10 5.03 -12.67 9.57
C GLY A 10 3.88 -13.14 8.68
N ALA A 11 2.65 -13.14 9.24
CA ALA A 11 1.45 -13.61 8.55
C ALA A 11 1.02 -12.70 7.37
N TYR A 12 1.42 -11.43 7.42
CA TYR A 12 1.17 -10.45 6.38
C TYR A 12 2.49 -9.82 5.96
N LEU A 13 2.63 -9.55 4.67
CA LEU A 13 3.80 -8.88 4.10
C LEU A 13 3.38 -7.56 3.47
N LEU A 14 4.16 -6.54 3.76
CA LEU A 14 4.04 -5.22 3.15
C LEU A 14 5.21 -5.02 2.19
N ASN A 15 4.93 -4.58 0.96
CA ASN A 15 5.93 -4.21 -0.04
C ASN A 15 5.99 -2.68 -0.18
N VAL A 16 7.18 -2.09 -0.13
CA VAL A 16 7.41 -0.65 -0.25
C VAL A 16 8.72 -0.42 -1.00
N ASP A 17 8.70 0.48 -1.98
CA ASP A 17 9.88 0.87 -2.74
C ASP A 17 10.66 1.99 -2.03
N CYS A 18 11.92 2.20 -2.40
CA CYS A 18 12.83 3.11 -1.68
C CYS A 18 12.49 4.60 -1.81
N ASP A 19 11.70 4.96 -2.82
CA ASP A 19 11.21 6.31 -3.11
C ASP A 19 9.80 6.57 -2.55
N HIS A 20 9.21 5.58 -1.86
CA HIS A 20 7.89 5.68 -1.24
C HIS A 20 7.99 5.64 0.29
N TYR A 21 7.12 6.40 0.95
CA TYR A 21 7.03 6.45 2.41
C TYR A 21 5.58 6.47 2.88
N PHE A 22 5.36 6.16 4.16
CA PHE A 22 4.04 6.26 4.78
C PHE A 22 3.73 7.71 5.14
N ASN A 23 2.70 8.26 4.51
CA ASN A 23 2.18 9.59 4.85
C ASN A 23 1.17 9.58 6.01
N ASN A 24 0.63 8.41 6.38
CA ASN A 24 -0.33 8.23 7.47
C ASN A 24 -0.02 6.96 8.26
N SER A 25 0.23 7.09 9.56
CA SER A 25 0.52 5.97 10.46
C SER A 25 -0.65 4.99 10.63
N LYS A 26 -1.87 5.38 10.22
CA LYS A 26 -3.07 4.52 10.26
C LYS A 26 -3.20 3.59 9.05
N ALA A 27 -2.43 3.78 7.98
CA ALA A 27 -2.59 3.00 6.75
C ALA A 27 -2.56 1.48 6.99
N LEU A 28 -1.65 1.00 7.85
CA LEU A 28 -1.59 -0.41 8.19
C LEU A 28 -2.83 -0.88 8.96
N ARG A 29 -3.33 -0.07 9.91
CA ARG A 29 -4.55 -0.39 10.66
C ARG A 29 -5.77 -0.46 9.72
N GLU A 30 -5.84 0.42 8.73
CA GLU A 30 -6.89 0.40 7.72
C GLU A 30 -6.82 -0.86 6.83
N ALA A 31 -5.62 -1.25 6.38
CA ALA A 31 -5.43 -2.50 5.65
C ALA A 31 -5.91 -3.72 6.45
N MET A 32 -5.61 -3.73 7.75
CA MET A 32 -6.00 -4.82 8.64
C MET A 32 -7.52 -4.92 8.83
N CYS A 33 -8.28 -3.84 8.69
CA CYS A 33 -9.75 -3.91 8.69
C CYS A 33 -10.27 -4.86 7.61
N PHE A 34 -9.68 -4.82 6.40
CA PHE A 34 -10.07 -5.71 5.30
C PHE A 34 -9.52 -7.14 5.46
N MET A 35 -8.28 -7.26 5.94
CA MET A 35 -7.60 -8.56 6.10
C MET A 35 -8.14 -9.39 7.27
N MET A 36 -8.67 -8.74 8.32
CA MET A 36 -9.21 -9.41 9.51
C MET A 36 -10.74 -9.45 9.55
N ASP A 37 -11.41 -8.94 8.51
CA ASP A 37 -12.87 -9.04 8.40
C ASP A 37 -13.29 -10.53 8.31
N PRO A 38 -14.21 -11.02 9.17
CA PRO A 38 -14.61 -12.43 9.14
C PRO A 38 -15.28 -12.88 7.82
N ALA A 39 -15.93 -11.96 7.10
CA ALA A 39 -16.62 -12.22 5.84
C ALA A 39 -15.72 -12.01 4.61
N LEU A 40 -14.86 -10.99 4.63
CA LEU A 40 -14.01 -10.59 3.50
C LEU A 40 -12.58 -11.10 3.60
N GLY A 41 -12.00 -11.19 4.80
CA GLY A 41 -10.57 -11.47 5.02
C GLY A 41 -10.09 -12.78 4.39
N LYS A 42 -10.95 -13.82 4.38
CA LYS A 42 -10.63 -15.10 3.70
C LYS A 42 -10.56 -15.01 2.17
N LYS A 43 -11.11 -13.95 1.58
CA LYS A 43 -11.15 -13.70 0.13
C LYS A 43 -10.18 -12.58 -0.29
N THR A 44 -9.62 -11.84 0.66
CA THR A 44 -8.67 -10.77 0.41
C THR A 44 -7.25 -11.32 0.36
N CYS A 45 -6.59 -11.20 -0.79
CA CYS A 45 -5.18 -11.59 -0.96
C CYS A 45 -4.22 -10.44 -0.61
N TYR A 46 -4.57 -9.21 -1.01
CA TYR A 46 -3.79 -8.00 -0.74
C TYR A 46 -4.71 -6.79 -0.69
N VAL A 47 -4.24 -5.73 -0.04
CA VAL A 47 -4.87 -4.40 -0.03
C VAL A 47 -3.92 -3.46 -0.77
N GLN A 48 -4.37 -2.92 -1.90
CA GLN A 48 -3.60 -1.97 -2.68
C GLN A 48 -3.92 -0.54 -2.21
N PHE A 49 -2.89 0.23 -1.89
CA PHE A 49 -3.03 1.66 -1.65
C PHE A 49 -2.70 2.44 -2.92
N PRO A 50 -3.40 3.55 -3.21
CA PRO A 50 -3.04 4.44 -4.30
C PRO A 50 -1.69 5.10 -3.99
N GLN A 51 -0.77 5.04 -4.94
CA GLN A 51 0.49 5.78 -4.85
C GLN A 51 0.27 7.22 -5.30
N ARG A 52 0.74 8.17 -4.50
CA ARG A 52 0.68 9.61 -4.80
C ARG A 52 2.09 10.18 -4.72
N PHE A 53 2.43 11.03 -5.68
CA PHE A 53 3.77 11.58 -5.84
C PHE A 53 3.81 13.04 -5.42
N ASP A 54 4.84 13.41 -4.68
CA ASP A 54 5.12 14.78 -4.27
C ASP A 54 5.89 15.56 -5.35
N GLY A 55 5.95 16.89 -5.22
CA GLY A 55 6.80 17.73 -6.07
C GLY A 55 6.29 17.95 -7.49
N ILE A 56 5.03 17.64 -7.77
CA ILE A 56 4.44 17.85 -9.09
C ILE A 56 4.03 19.31 -9.26
N ASP A 57 4.55 19.93 -10.34
CA ASP A 57 4.24 21.32 -10.68
C ASP A 57 2.74 21.54 -10.94
N LEU A 58 2.32 22.81 -10.90
CA LEU A 58 0.90 23.18 -11.05
C LEU A 58 0.32 22.80 -12.41
N HIS A 59 1.15 22.81 -13.46
CA HIS A 59 0.73 22.54 -14.83
C HIS A 59 0.74 21.05 -15.17
N ASP A 60 1.44 20.24 -14.38
CA ASP A 60 1.61 18.79 -14.52
C ASP A 60 1.77 18.36 -16.00
N ARG A 61 2.70 19.02 -16.71
CA ARG A 61 2.85 18.85 -18.17
C ARG A 61 3.09 17.38 -18.57
N TYR A 62 3.70 16.60 -17.67
CA TYR A 62 4.01 15.19 -17.89
C TYR A 62 2.93 14.23 -17.36
N ALA A 63 1.83 14.74 -16.80
CA ALA A 63 0.75 13.95 -16.21
C ALA A 63 1.22 12.97 -15.12
N ASN A 64 2.22 13.38 -14.33
CA ASN A 64 2.85 12.55 -13.30
C ASN A 64 1.90 12.24 -12.14
N ARG A 65 0.83 13.03 -11.94
CA ARG A 65 -0.17 12.73 -10.89
C ARG A 65 -0.95 11.45 -11.16
N ASN A 66 -1.11 11.11 -12.44
CA ASN A 66 -1.77 9.90 -12.92
C ASN A 66 -3.15 9.64 -12.28
N ILE A 67 -3.87 10.71 -11.89
CA ILE A 67 -5.13 10.63 -11.15
C ILE A 67 -6.25 9.92 -11.91
N VAL A 68 -6.20 9.87 -13.24
CA VAL A 68 -7.25 9.21 -14.04
C VAL A 68 -7.29 7.69 -13.81
N PHE A 69 -6.15 7.06 -13.49
CA PHE A 69 -6.08 5.61 -13.31
C PHE A 69 -6.12 5.17 -11.84
N PHE A 70 -5.77 6.06 -10.91
CA PHE A 70 -5.59 5.76 -9.50
C PHE A 70 -6.61 6.48 -8.59
N ASP A 71 -7.71 6.98 -9.16
CA ASP A 71 -8.84 7.59 -8.44
C ASP A 71 -10.17 6.93 -8.84
#